data_AF-A0A1M3CQG9-F1
#
_entry.id   AF-A0A1M3CQG9-F1
#
_cell.length_a   1.000
_cell.length_b   1.000
_cell.length_c   1.000
_cell.angle_alpha   90.00
_cell.angle_beta   90.00
_cell.angle_gamma   90.00
#
_symmetry.space_group_name_H-M   'P 1'
#
loop_
_entity.id
_entity.type
_entity.pdbx_description
1 polymer ?
#
loop_
_entity_poly.entity_id
_entity_poly.type
_entity_poly.pdbx_seq_one_letter_code
_entity_poly.pdbx_strand_id
1 'polypeptide(L)'
;MIASSSTGPHTLLIEEADQDLLLQGIGLDDVLKKFQKLNGNFFRVHKKQKCVLLEGDIVFPACSAGFCRSQTLWALLKKVEDKIHLQPPHATRYGFDPYNDKMNWQRHCDQVLFDEFKQWAQIPKAVRFGFERYGHLFPDHSVDEQLLMQMKTYYNKKYYGPEIRHPDKRAVYLSFDKNTHAILHRLLQTNENLHNVCVYHFPLKDLISHPLSEWNTVPLSVEAYQEFYNILKELIDLSHLL
;
A
#
# COMPACT_ATOMS: atom_id res chain seq x y z
N MET A 1 -8.37 -23.68 -41.78
CA MET A 1 -8.76 -22.88 -40.60
C MET A 1 -7.60 -22.93 -39.62
N ILE A 2 -6.84 -21.85 -39.51
CA ILE A 2 -5.68 -21.78 -38.62
C ILE A 2 -6.15 -21.09 -37.34
N ALA A 3 -6.00 -21.79 -36.21
CA ALA A 3 -6.12 -21.22 -34.88
C ALA A 3 -4.90 -20.33 -34.59
N SER A 4 -5.14 -19.18 -33.96
CA SER A 4 -4.09 -18.39 -33.30
C SER A 4 -4.72 -17.48 -32.24
N SER A 5 -4.25 -17.66 -31.02
CA SER A 5 -4.52 -16.91 -29.81
C SER A 5 -4.33 -15.40 -29.95
N SER A 6 -5.13 -14.60 -29.24
CA SER A 6 -4.64 -13.32 -28.73
C SER A 6 -5.12 -13.07 -27.31
N THR A 7 -4.13 -12.98 -26.41
CA THR A 7 -4.21 -12.34 -25.11
C THR A 7 -4.78 -10.93 -25.28
N GLY A 8 -6.04 -10.74 -24.88
CA GLY A 8 -6.66 -9.43 -24.92
C GLY A 8 -5.93 -8.43 -24.00
N PRO A 9 -5.87 -7.15 -24.37
CA PRO A 9 -5.21 -6.13 -23.57
C PRO A 9 -5.99 -5.95 -22.27
N HIS A 10 -5.31 -6.08 -21.14
CA HIS A 10 -5.84 -5.70 -19.85
C HIS A 10 -5.98 -4.17 -19.82
N THR A 11 -7.15 -3.69 -20.23
CA THR A 11 -7.56 -2.30 -20.04
C THR A 11 -7.65 -2.02 -18.54
N LEU A 12 -6.59 -1.46 -17.99
CA LEU A 12 -6.55 -0.92 -16.63
C LEU A 12 -7.51 0.28 -16.59
N LEU A 13 -8.56 0.17 -15.80
CA LEU A 13 -9.51 1.25 -15.56
C LEU A 13 -8.84 2.34 -14.72
N ILE A 14 -8.20 3.26 -15.43
CA ILE A 14 -7.63 4.53 -15.00
C ILE A 14 -8.76 5.40 -14.46
N GLU A 15 -8.66 5.86 -13.20
CA GLU A 15 -9.30 7.13 -12.79
C GLU A 15 -8.86 7.67 -11.42
N GLU A 16 -8.85 9.01 -11.33
CA GLU A 16 -8.27 9.95 -10.36
C GLU A 16 -6.77 9.78 -10.09
N ALA A 17 -6.37 8.60 -9.63
CA ALA A 17 -4.98 8.32 -9.28
C ALA A 17 -4.06 8.36 -10.49
N ASP A 18 -4.57 7.99 -11.67
CA ASP A 18 -3.86 8.00 -12.95
C ASP A 18 -3.99 9.33 -13.71
N GLN A 19 -4.96 10.19 -13.38
CA GLN A 19 -5.01 11.55 -13.95
C GLN A 19 -3.80 12.36 -13.50
N ASP A 20 -3.44 12.29 -12.21
CA ASP A 20 -2.20 12.90 -11.68
C ASP A 20 -0.93 12.27 -12.33
N LEU A 21 -0.97 10.98 -12.72
CA LEU A 21 0.15 10.26 -13.34
C LEU A 21 0.31 10.56 -14.83
N LEU A 22 -0.81 10.75 -15.55
CA LEU A 22 -0.84 11.15 -16.95
C LEU A 22 -0.41 12.61 -17.14
N LEU A 23 -0.71 13.49 -16.17
CA LEU A 23 -0.34 14.91 -16.22
C LEU A 23 1.18 15.15 -16.16
N GLN A 24 1.96 14.22 -15.59
CA GLN A 24 3.43 14.29 -15.58
C GLN A 24 4.09 13.50 -16.73
N GLY A 25 3.30 12.82 -17.58
CA GLY A 25 3.80 12.06 -18.73
C GLY A 25 4.60 10.80 -18.39
N ILE A 26 4.58 10.33 -17.13
CA ILE A 26 5.31 9.12 -16.72
C ILE A 26 4.31 7.98 -16.54
N GLY A 27 4.27 7.08 -17.52
CA GLY A 27 3.46 5.86 -17.42
C GLY A 27 3.99 4.92 -16.35
N LEU A 28 3.11 4.10 -15.77
CA LEU A 28 3.49 3.02 -14.83
C LEU A 28 4.58 2.12 -15.43
N ASP A 29 4.53 1.86 -16.73
CA ASP A 29 5.52 1.05 -17.45
C ASP A 29 6.92 1.66 -17.42
N ASP A 30 7.04 2.98 -17.51
CA ASP A 30 8.34 3.66 -17.46
C ASP A 30 8.94 3.64 -16.06
N VAL A 31 8.09 3.80 -15.03
CA VAL A 31 8.49 3.63 -13.64
C VAL A 31 8.90 2.20 -13.36
N LEU A 32 8.16 1.21 -13.85
CA LEU A 32 8.51 -0.21 -13.69
C LEU A 32 9.85 -0.55 -14.37
N LYS A 33 10.08 -0.07 -15.59
CA LYS A 33 11.37 -0.26 -16.28
C LYS A 33 12.54 0.33 -15.47
N LYS A 34 12.39 1.54 -14.95
CA LYS A 34 13.40 2.17 -14.09
C LYS A 34 13.61 1.36 -12.80
N PHE A 35 12.53 0.91 -12.17
CA PHE A 35 12.57 0.14 -10.94
C PHE A 35 13.32 -1.18 -11.13
N GLN A 36 13.03 -1.90 -12.21
CA GLN A 36 13.73 -3.14 -12.58
C GLN A 36 15.19 -2.89 -12.96
N LYS A 37 15.51 -1.78 -13.63
CA LYS A 37 16.90 -1.39 -13.94
C LYS A 37 17.74 -1.17 -12.67
N LEU A 38 17.13 -0.78 -11.56
CA LEU A 38 17.79 -0.70 -10.25
C LEU A 38 17.76 -2.02 -9.47
N ASN A 39 17.43 -3.16 -10.10
CA ASN A 39 17.32 -4.49 -9.48
C ASN A 39 16.13 -4.68 -8.51
N GLY A 40 15.10 -3.84 -8.62
CA GLY A 40 13.86 -4.03 -7.89
C GLY A 40 12.99 -5.15 -8.47
N ASN A 41 12.30 -5.90 -7.61
CA ASN A 41 11.41 -6.99 -8.02
C ASN A 41 9.94 -6.57 -7.90
N PHE A 42 9.20 -6.66 -8.99
CA PHE A 42 7.78 -6.31 -9.03
C PHE A 42 6.92 -7.53 -9.32
N PHE A 43 5.90 -7.74 -8.51
CA PHE A 43 4.99 -8.87 -8.63
C PHE A 43 3.54 -8.40 -8.66
N ARG A 44 2.80 -8.75 -9.71
CA ARG A 44 1.35 -8.62 -9.74
C ARG A 44 0.72 -9.87 -9.12
N VAL A 45 0.02 -9.68 -8.01
CA VAL A 45 -0.59 -10.78 -7.26
C VAL A 45 -1.93 -11.16 -7.88
N HIS A 46 -2.16 -12.46 -8.05
CA HIS A 46 -3.46 -13.03 -8.44
C HIS A 46 -3.54 -14.48 -7.98
N LYS A 47 -4.70 -15.16 -8.14
CA LYS A 47 -4.90 -16.53 -7.61
C LYS A 47 -3.82 -17.54 -8.03
N LYS A 48 -3.28 -17.43 -9.27
CA LYS A 48 -2.19 -18.28 -9.77
C LYS A 48 -0.77 -17.83 -9.39
N GLN A 49 -0.59 -16.62 -8.89
CA GLN A 49 0.69 -16.02 -8.53
C GLN A 49 0.50 -15.27 -7.21
N LYS A 50 0.63 -16.02 -6.13
CA LYS A 50 0.40 -15.52 -4.77
C LYS A 50 1.56 -14.65 -4.29
N CYS A 51 1.28 -13.80 -3.31
CA CYS A 51 2.32 -13.18 -2.50
C CYS A 51 2.93 -14.24 -1.59
N VAL A 52 4.26 -14.37 -1.65
CA VAL A 52 5.03 -15.30 -0.82
C VAL A 52 5.98 -14.46 0.03
N LEU A 53 5.82 -14.57 1.34
CA LEU A 53 6.69 -13.95 2.33
C LEU A 53 7.69 -14.99 2.84
N LEU A 54 8.91 -14.54 3.09
CA LEU A 54 9.99 -15.37 3.65
C LEU A 54 10.26 -14.97 5.10
N GLU A 55 10.82 -15.90 5.87
CA GLU A 55 11.29 -15.60 7.22
C GLU A 55 12.36 -14.49 7.17
N GLY A 56 12.21 -13.51 8.06
CA GLY A 56 13.07 -12.33 8.13
C GLY A 56 12.70 -11.20 7.17
N ASP A 57 11.68 -11.34 6.30
CA ASP A 57 11.21 -10.25 5.44
C ASP A 57 10.80 -9.02 6.28
N ILE A 58 11.17 -7.82 5.84
CA ILE A 58 10.69 -6.55 6.40
C ILE A 58 9.47 -6.12 5.59
N VAL A 59 8.29 -6.15 6.19
CA VAL A 59 7.02 -6.09 5.43
C VAL A 59 6.29 -4.77 5.69
N PHE A 60 5.95 -4.06 4.61
CA PHE A 60 5.32 -2.74 4.63
C PHE A 60 3.92 -2.79 4.01
N PRO A 61 2.86 -2.98 4.82
CA PRO A 61 1.49 -2.92 4.33
C PRO A 61 1.07 -1.47 4.09
N ALA A 62 0.66 -1.16 2.85
CA ALA A 62 0.39 0.22 2.46
C ALA A 62 -0.95 0.35 1.70
N CYS A 63 -1.69 1.42 1.98
CA CYS A 63 -2.84 1.82 1.18
C CYS A 63 -2.94 3.35 1.15
N SER A 64 -3.96 3.89 0.48
CA SER A 64 -4.06 5.33 0.23
C SER A 64 -3.92 6.16 1.50
N ALA A 65 -4.60 5.76 2.58
CA ALA A 65 -4.62 6.49 3.85
C ALA A 65 -4.16 5.67 5.06
N GLY A 66 -3.72 4.43 4.85
CA GLY A 66 -3.33 3.55 5.93
C GLY A 66 -4.49 3.05 6.81
N PHE A 67 -5.75 3.46 6.57
CA PHE A 67 -6.89 3.30 7.50
C PHE A 67 -7.65 1.96 7.38
N CYS A 68 -7.86 1.46 6.17
CA CYS A 68 -8.76 0.33 5.92
C CYS A 68 -7.95 -0.87 5.42
N ARG A 69 -7.73 -0.98 4.10
CA ARG A 69 -7.11 -2.14 3.45
C ARG A 69 -5.76 -2.57 4.05
N SER A 70 -4.88 -1.61 4.34
CA SER A 70 -3.58 -1.90 4.93
C SER A 70 -3.66 -2.35 6.39
N GLN A 71 -4.69 -1.92 7.15
CA GLN A 71 -4.96 -2.43 8.49
C GLN A 71 -5.49 -3.86 8.44
N THR A 72 -6.39 -4.16 7.51
CA THR A 72 -6.88 -5.54 7.29
C THR A 72 -5.74 -6.47 6.90
N LEU A 73 -4.87 -6.02 6.00
CA LEU A 73 -3.65 -6.74 5.61
C LEU A 73 -2.70 -6.93 6.79
N TRP A 74 -2.47 -5.88 7.58
CA TRP A 74 -1.64 -5.98 8.78
C TRP A 74 -2.21 -6.95 9.81
N ALA A 75 -3.53 -6.94 10.04
CA ALA A 75 -4.20 -7.89 10.93
C ALA A 75 -4.05 -9.35 10.45
N LEU A 76 -4.06 -9.58 9.13
CA LEU A 76 -3.77 -10.89 8.54
C LEU A 76 -2.32 -11.33 8.82
N LEU A 77 -1.36 -10.44 8.57
CA LEU A 77 0.07 -10.74 8.69
C LEU A 77 0.55 -10.80 10.14
N LYS A 78 -0.17 -10.19 11.07
CA LYS A 78 0.16 -10.23 12.50
C LYS A 78 0.25 -11.65 13.05
N LYS A 79 -0.45 -12.60 12.44
CA LYS A 79 -0.41 -14.03 12.81
C LYS A 79 0.96 -14.69 12.63
N VAL A 80 1.85 -14.07 11.86
CA VAL A 80 3.22 -14.54 11.59
C VAL A 80 4.26 -13.47 11.95
N GLU A 81 3.91 -12.53 12.83
CA GLU A 81 4.78 -11.38 13.18
C GLU A 81 6.08 -11.79 13.90
N ASP A 82 6.17 -13.01 14.41
CA ASP A 82 7.39 -13.58 14.97
C ASP A 82 8.37 -14.04 13.86
N LYS A 83 7.87 -14.30 12.64
CA LYS A 83 8.66 -14.74 11.49
C LYS A 83 9.08 -13.61 10.56
N ILE A 84 8.33 -12.51 10.55
CA ILE A 84 8.59 -11.35 9.68
C ILE A 84 8.73 -10.07 10.51
N HIS A 85 9.45 -9.08 10.00
CA HIS A 85 9.48 -7.75 10.59
C HIS A 85 8.32 -6.90 10.04
N LEU A 86 7.12 -7.15 10.56
CA LEU A 86 5.90 -6.44 10.13
C LEU A 86 5.91 -4.99 10.61
N GLN A 87 5.95 -4.06 9.66
CA GLN A 87 5.88 -2.63 9.94
C GLN A 87 4.44 -2.15 10.14
N PRO A 88 4.24 -1.06 10.90
CA PRO A 88 2.94 -0.42 11.00
C PRO A 88 2.41 0.00 9.61
N PRO A 89 1.09 -0.10 9.37
CA PRO A 89 0.50 0.36 8.13
C PRO A 89 0.76 1.83 7.89
N HIS A 90 1.11 2.19 6.65
CA HIS A 90 1.37 3.58 6.29
C HIS A 90 0.54 4.05 5.08
N ALA A 91 0.31 5.36 5.04
CA ALA A 91 -0.37 6.02 3.95
C ALA A 91 0.57 6.25 2.77
N THR A 92 0.07 6.06 1.56
CA THR A 92 0.80 6.36 0.31
C THR A 92 0.33 7.65 -0.35
N ARG A 93 -0.84 8.20 0.03
CA ARG A 93 -1.47 9.34 -0.66
C ARG A 93 -2.16 10.33 0.29
N TYR A 94 -2.65 9.93 1.45
CA TYR A 94 -3.28 10.82 2.43
C TYR A 94 -2.32 11.24 3.54
N GLY A 95 -2.55 12.42 4.12
CA GLY A 95 -1.51 13.10 4.89
C GLY A 95 -0.48 13.60 3.88
N PHE A 96 0.80 13.23 4.04
CA PHE A 96 1.80 13.55 3.02
C PHE A 96 1.62 12.65 1.82
N ASP A 97 1.24 13.26 0.69
CA ASP A 97 1.26 12.66 -0.63
C ASP A 97 2.70 12.72 -1.16
N PRO A 98 3.44 11.62 -1.03
CA PRO A 98 4.83 11.60 -1.37
C PRO A 98 5.05 11.58 -2.89
N TYR A 99 4.01 11.35 -3.69
CA TYR A 99 4.13 11.40 -5.14
C TYR A 99 4.04 12.85 -5.64
N ASN A 100 3.02 13.56 -5.18
CA ASN A 100 2.76 14.93 -5.59
C ASN A 100 3.50 15.98 -4.73
N ASP A 101 4.30 15.54 -3.75
CA ASP A 101 4.98 16.39 -2.76
C ASP A 101 4.01 17.41 -2.12
N LYS A 102 2.77 16.99 -1.84
CA LYS A 102 1.68 17.81 -1.28
C LYS A 102 1.08 17.15 -0.03
N MET A 103 0.25 17.88 0.71
CA MET A 103 -0.56 17.30 1.78
C MET A 103 -2.01 17.14 1.34
N ASN A 104 -2.53 15.92 1.44
CA ASN A 104 -3.93 15.60 1.16
C ASN A 104 -4.68 15.44 2.49
N TRP A 105 -5.15 16.57 3.04
CA TRP A 105 -6.00 16.63 4.23
C TRP A 105 -7.49 16.55 3.91
N GLN A 106 -7.89 16.89 2.68
CA GLN A 106 -9.26 17.23 2.30
C GLN A 106 -10.27 16.07 2.22
N ARG A 107 -9.88 14.79 2.42
CA ARG A 107 -10.91 13.73 2.47
C ARG A 107 -11.24 13.49 3.94
N HIS A 108 -12.17 14.35 4.39
CA HIS A 108 -12.79 14.43 5.71
C HIS A 108 -12.67 13.15 6.54
N CYS A 109 -12.07 13.27 7.73
CA CYS A 109 -12.13 12.25 8.77
C CYS A 109 -13.30 12.49 9.73
N ASP A 110 -14.41 13.04 9.21
CA ASP A 110 -15.60 13.39 9.99
C ASP A 110 -16.49 12.19 10.31
N GLN A 111 -15.91 10.98 10.37
CA GLN A 111 -16.60 9.77 10.78
C GLN A 111 -15.79 9.05 11.85
N VAL A 112 -15.77 9.63 13.04
CA VAL A 112 -15.85 8.78 14.24
C VAL A 112 -17.30 8.35 14.33
N LEU A 113 -17.57 7.06 14.57
CA LEU A 113 -18.55 6.66 15.61
C LEU A 113 -18.60 5.15 15.87
N PHE A 114 -18.08 4.30 14.99
CA PHE A 114 -17.83 2.89 15.32
C PHE A 114 -16.45 2.47 14.80
N ASP A 115 -15.77 1.60 15.56
CA ASP A 115 -14.52 0.99 15.13
C ASP A 115 -14.84 -0.43 14.68
N GLU A 116 -15.54 -0.57 13.55
CA GLU A 116 -15.93 -1.84 12.95
C GLU A 116 -14.72 -2.72 12.69
N PHE A 117 -13.56 -2.12 12.42
CA PHE A 117 -12.30 -2.83 12.39
C PHE A 117 -12.01 -3.53 13.73
N LYS A 118 -12.11 -2.82 14.86
CA LYS A 118 -11.86 -3.42 16.18
C LYS A 118 -12.91 -4.47 16.52
N GLN A 119 -14.15 -4.27 16.11
CA GLN A 119 -15.20 -5.29 16.27
C GLN A 119 -14.90 -6.55 15.46
N TRP A 120 -14.43 -6.40 14.22
CA TRP A 120 -14.06 -7.51 13.35
C TRP A 120 -12.77 -8.20 13.81
N ALA A 121 -11.67 -7.45 13.92
CA ALA A 121 -10.33 -7.96 14.18
C ALA A 121 -10.07 -8.30 15.65
N GLN A 122 -10.92 -7.82 16.57
CA GLN A 122 -10.76 -7.94 18.02
C GLN A 122 -9.43 -7.37 18.55
N ILE A 123 -8.82 -6.47 17.78
CA ILE A 123 -7.59 -5.73 18.12
C ILE A 123 -7.75 -4.27 17.68
N PRO A 124 -7.08 -3.32 18.36
CA PRO A 124 -7.05 -1.94 17.89
C PRO A 124 -6.31 -1.83 16.56
N LYS A 125 -6.66 -0.84 15.74
CA LYS A 125 -5.86 -0.47 14.57
C LYS A 125 -4.43 -0.16 15.01
N ALA A 126 -3.45 -0.59 14.21
CA ALA A 126 -2.07 -0.21 14.44
C ALA A 126 -1.92 1.30 14.25
N VAL A 127 -1.14 1.95 15.13
CA VAL A 127 -0.88 3.38 15.04
C VAL A 127 -0.24 3.69 13.70
N ARG A 128 -0.87 4.57 12.93
CA ARG A 128 -0.43 4.91 11.57
C ARG A 128 0.46 6.14 11.62
N PHE A 129 1.57 6.05 10.92
CA PHE A 129 2.47 7.19 10.80
C PHE A 129 2.07 8.06 9.61
N GLY A 130 2.10 9.39 9.82
CA GLY A 130 1.70 10.39 8.83
C GLY A 130 0.27 10.93 8.97
N PHE A 131 -0.56 10.34 9.83
CA PHE A 131 -1.92 10.83 10.14
C PHE A 131 -2.09 11.12 11.63
N GLU A 132 -1.94 10.10 12.49
CA GLU A 132 -2.27 10.20 13.94
C GLU A 132 -1.15 10.87 14.76
N ARG A 133 0.12 10.61 14.43
CA ARG A 133 1.26 11.19 15.16
C ARG A 133 1.56 12.66 14.82
N TYR A 134 0.94 13.21 13.79
CA TYR A 134 1.19 14.58 13.33
C TYR A 134 -0.08 15.42 13.21
N GLY A 135 -1.29 14.82 13.23
CA GLY A 135 -2.54 15.59 13.16
C GLY A 135 -2.71 16.62 14.30
N HIS A 136 -2.15 16.34 15.48
CA HIS A 136 -2.13 17.28 16.60
C HIS A 136 -1.01 18.33 16.53
N LEU A 137 -0.01 18.12 15.68
CA LEU A 137 1.12 19.04 15.51
C LEU A 137 0.81 20.15 14.49
N PHE A 138 -0.25 20.01 13.68
CA PHE A 138 -0.55 20.92 12.57
C PHE A 138 -2.06 21.26 12.50
N PRO A 139 -2.59 22.00 13.49
CA PRO A 139 -4.02 22.28 13.63
C PRO A 139 -4.59 23.21 12.55
N ASP A 140 -3.76 24.02 11.88
CA ASP A 140 -4.24 25.07 10.98
C ASP A 140 -4.36 24.64 9.51
N HIS A 141 -4.10 23.37 9.19
CA HIS A 141 -4.08 22.82 7.82
C HIS A 141 -3.17 23.58 6.82
N SER A 142 -2.46 24.62 7.25
CA SER A 142 -1.44 25.32 6.50
C SER A 142 -0.19 24.44 6.48
N VAL A 143 0.31 24.22 5.28
CA VAL A 143 1.46 23.36 5.04
C VAL A 143 2.49 24.22 4.36
N ASP A 144 3.54 24.56 5.09
CA ASP A 144 4.70 25.26 4.54
C ASP A 144 5.72 24.27 3.94
N GLU A 145 6.68 24.80 3.18
CA GLU A 145 7.72 24.00 2.52
C GLU A 145 8.61 23.25 3.53
N GLN A 146 8.84 23.84 4.71
CA GLN A 146 9.67 23.23 5.75
C GLN A 146 9.00 21.97 6.31
N LEU A 147 7.70 22.01 6.54
CA LEU A 147 6.91 20.87 6.98
C LEU A 147 6.90 19.75 5.93
N LEU A 148 6.69 20.08 4.65
CA LEU A 148 6.76 19.10 3.57
C LEU A 148 8.13 18.40 3.52
N MET A 149 9.21 19.15 3.69
CA MET A 149 10.58 18.62 3.73
C MET A 149 10.81 17.70 4.93
N GLN A 150 10.30 18.05 6.11
CA GLN A 150 10.38 17.20 7.31
C GLN A 150 9.63 15.88 7.12
N MET A 151 8.42 15.94 6.57
CA MET A 151 7.62 14.75 6.28
C MET A 151 8.29 13.87 5.22
N LYS A 152 8.83 14.47 4.16
CA LYS A 152 9.61 13.77 3.13
C LYS A 152 10.80 13.03 3.74
N THR A 153 11.60 13.73 4.54
CA THR A 153 12.75 13.14 5.25
C THR A 153 12.33 11.98 6.13
N TYR A 154 11.22 12.13 6.86
CA TYR A 154 10.68 11.09 7.73
C TYR A 154 10.28 9.84 6.95
N TYR A 155 9.46 9.99 5.90
CA TYR A 155 9.02 8.87 5.08
C TYR A 155 10.19 8.17 4.39
N ASN A 156 11.17 8.93 3.91
CA ASN A 156 12.38 8.36 3.35
C ASN A 156 13.14 7.56 4.41
N LYS A 157 13.38 8.10 5.60
CA LYS A 157 14.10 7.38 6.65
C LYS A 157 13.39 6.14 7.20
N LYS A 158 12.06 6.10 7.15
CA LYS A 158 11.24 5.07 7.83
C LYS A 158 10.57 4.08 6.90
N TYR A 159 10.26 4.47 5.68
CA TYR A 159 9.54 3.63 4.73
C TYR A 159 10.21 3.38 3.40
N TYR A 160 11.03 4.29 2.84
CA TYR A 160 11.47 4.13 1.44
C TYR A 160 12.98 4.16 1.22
N GLY A 161 13.74 4.73 2.14
CA GLY A 161 15.16 5.00 2.00
C GLY A 161 16.06 3.78 2.24
N PRO A 162 17.36 3.93 1.92
CA PRO A 162 18.32 2.85 1.99
C PRO A 162 18.52 2.31 3.41
N GLU A 163 18.42 3.20 4.41
CA GLU A 163 18.64 2.92 5.84
C GLU A 163 17.77 1.79 6.40
N ILE A 164 16.61 1.55 5.79
CA ILE A 164 15.62 0.59 6.29
C ILE A 164 15.98 -0.83 5.83
N ARG A 165 16.82 -0.93 4.79
CA ARG A 165 17.20 -2.20 4.17
C ARG A 165 18.34 -2.81 4.96
N HIS A 166 18.11 -4.00 5.49
CA HIS A 166 19.21 -4.83 5.95
C HIS A 166 19.84 -5.50 4.71
N PRO A 167 21.18 -5.57 4.58
CA PRO A 167 21.83 -6.16 3.40
C PRO A 167 21.29 -7.55 3.05
N ASP A 168 21.01 -8.35 4.07
CA ASP A 168 20.58 -9.74 3.96
C ASP A 168 19.06 -9.97 4.07
N LYS A 169 18.25 -8.90 4.20
CA LYS A 169 16.79 -9.04 4.32
C LYS A 169 16.08 -8.36 3.18
N ARG A 170 14.98 -8.96 2.73
CA ARG A 170 14.16 -8.33 1.72
C ARG A 170 13.24 -7.29 2.35
N ALA A 171 13.17 -6.12 1.72
CA ALA A 171 12.13 -5.13 2.00
C ALA A 171 10.95 -5.39 1.07
N VAL A 172 9.81 -5.76 1.65
CA VAL A 172 8.61 -6.21 0.92
C VAL A 172 7.47 -5.21 1.11
N TYR A 173 7.15 -4.49 0.05
CA TYR A 173 6.03 -3.54 0.02
C TYR A 173 4.80 -4.22 -0.52
N LEU A 174 3.73 -4.21 0.26
CA LEU A 174 2.45 -4.79 -0.10
C LEU A 174 1.46 -3.65 -0.33
N SER A 175 0.99 -3.51 -1.56
CA SER A 175 0.16 -2.36 -1.93
C SER A 175 -0.94 -2.73 -2.90
N PHE A 176 -2.00 -1.93 -2.83
CA PHE A 176 -3.19 -2.06 -3.66
C PHE A 176 -3.11 -1.10 -4.85
N ASP A 177 -3.77 -1.50 -5.93
CA ASP A 177 -3.91 -0.80 -7.20
C ASP A 177 -3.33 0.64 -7.27
N LYS A 178 -4.19 1.66 -7.16
CA LYS A 178 -3.85 3.10 -7.23
C LYS A 178 -2.65 3.54 -6.38
N ASN A 179 -2.21 2.77 -5.38
CA ASN A 179 -1.14 3.16 -4.46
C ASN A 179 0.26 2.68 -4.88
N THR A 180 0.32 1.62 -5.69
CA THR A 180 1.58 0.97 -6.08
C THR A 180 2.53 1.93 -6.78
N HIS A 181 2.03 2.79 -7.66
CA HIS A 181 2.88 3.74 -8.37
C HIS A 181 3.58 4.73 -7.41
N ALA A 182 2.88 5.26 -6.41
CA ALA A 182 3.48 6.16 -5.43
C ALA A 182 4.66 5.52 -4.67
N ILE A 183 4.52 4.23 -4.34
CA ILE A 183 5.60 3.44 -3.72
C ILE A 183 6.79 3.30 -4.67
N LEU A 184 6.55 2.86 -5.91
CA LEU A 184 7.60 2.69 -6.90
C LEU A 184 8.37 3.99 -7.15
N HIS A 185 7.65 5.10 -7.29
CA HIS A 185 8.25 6.41 -7.50
C HIS A 185 9.14 6.83 -6.33
N ARG A 186 8.69 6.66 -5.07
CA ARG A 186 9.51 6.99 -3.90
C ARG A 186 10.74 6.11 -3.76
N LEU A 187 10.60 4.81 -4.03
CA LEU A 187 11.74 3.89 -4.02
C LEU A 187 12.80 4.34 -5.03
N LEU A 188 12.39 4.76 -6.23
CA LEU A 188 13.30 5.31 -7.23
C LEU A 188 13.94 6.64 -6.83
N GLN A 189 13.22 7.53 -6.15
CA GLN A 189 13.75 8.83 -5.73
C GLN A 189 14.77 8.74 -4.59
N THR A 190 14.68 7.69 -3.78
CA THR A 190 15.44 7.58 -2.52
C THR A 190 16.57 6.56 -2.56
N ASN A 191 16.64 5.74 -3.62
CA ASN A 191 17.61 4.66 -3.70
C ASN A 191 18.32 4.65 -5.05
N GLU A 192 19.63 4.44 -5.01
CA GLU A 192 20.47 4.22 -6.20
C GLU A 192 20.47 2.75 -6.64
N ASN A 193 20.03 1.84 -5.77
CA ASN A 193 19.94 0.41 -6.01
C ASN A 193 18.76 -0.13 -5.19
N LEU A 194 18.01 -1.10 -5.73
CA LEU A 194 16.81 -1.72 -5.18
C LEU A 194 16.93 -3.25 -5.08
N HIS A 195 18.16 -3.78 -5.05
CA HIS A 195 18.43 -5.17 -4.68
C HIS A 195 17.76 -5.50 -3.35
N ASN A 196 17.19 -6.71 -3.25
CA ASN A 196 16.38 -7.17 -2.12
C ASN A 196 15.12 -6.31 -1.83
N VAL A 197 14.68 -5.47 -2.77
CA VAL A 197 13.38 -4.79 -2.67
C VAL A 197 12.36 -5.52 -3.52
N CYS A 198 11.22 -5.86 -2.92
CA CYS A 198 10.09 -6.48 -3.59
C CYS A 198 8.84 -5.62 -3.42
N VAL A 199 8.10 -5.40 -4.49
CA VAL A 199 6.79 -4.74 -4.46
C VAL A 199 5.75 -5.73 -4.97
N TYR A 200 4.84 -6.15 -4.08
CA TYR A 200 3.67 -6.93 -4.43
C TYR A 200 2.47 -5.99 -4.62
N HIS A 201 1.96 -5.97 -5.84
CA HIS A 201 0.77 -5.24 -6.22
C HIS A 201 -0.44 -6.17 -6.21
N PHE A 202 -1.38 -5.87 -5.32
CA PHE A 202 -2.70 -6.48 -5.29
C PHE A 202 -3.63 -5.65 -6.19
N PRO A 203 -4.16 -6.20 -7.28
CA PRO A 203 -5.07 -5.50 -8.19
C PRO A 203 -6.49 -5.40 -7.60
N LEU A 204 -6.58 -5.00 -6.33
CA LEU A 204 -7.81 -4.84 -5.58
C LEU A 204 -8.09 -3.35 -5.37
N LYS A 205 -9.32 -2.91 -5.67
CA LYS A 205 -9.82 -1.58 -5.35
C LYS A 205 -10.06 -1.43 -3.84
N ASP A 206 -10.51 -0.25 -3.39
CA ASP A 206 -10.89 -0.05 -1.99
C ASP A 206 -12.24 -0.69 -1.66
N LEU A 207 -12.25 -2.02 -1.59
CA LEU A 207 -13.48 -2.81 -1.40
C LEU A 207 -14.06 -2.69 0.02
N ILE A 208 -13.34 -2.08 0.96
CA ILE A 208 -13.87 -1.82 2.31
C ILE A 208 -14.69 -0.53 2.30
N SER A 209 -14.17 0.53 1.69
CA SER A 209 -14.87 1.82 1.59
C SER A 209 -15.87 1.85 0.42
N HIS A 210 -15.67 1.00 -0.58
CA HIS A 210 -16.50 0.88 -1.78
C HIS A 210 -16.71 -0.60 -2.11
N PRO A 211 -17.51 -1.33 -1.31
CA PRO A 211 -17.78 -2.74 -1.55
C PRO A 211 -18.46 -2.96 -2.89
N LEU A 212 -18.30 -4.17 -3.44
CA LEU A 212 -19.00 -4.57 -4.65
C LEU A 212 -20.50 -4.71 -4.37
N SER A 213 -21.33 -4.37 -5.34
CA SER A 213 -22.80 -4.45 -5.22
C SER A 213 -23.28 -5.84 -4.82
N GLU A 214 -22.65 -6.88 -5.37
CA GLU A 214 -22.98 -8.28 -5.15
C GLU A 214 -22.65 -8.80 -3.75
N TRP A 215 -21.82 -8.08 -2.96
CA TRP A 215 -21.54 -8.45 -1.57
C TRP A 215 -22.71 -8.09 -0.64
N ASN A 216 -23.64 -7.22 -1.07
CA ASN A 216 -24.76 -6.75 -0.26
C ASN A 216 -24.35 -6.17 1.10
N THR A 217 -23.15 -5.60 1.20
CA THR A 217 -22.62 -5.01 2.44
C THR A 217 -22.45 -3.51 2.33
N VAL A 218 -22.60 -2.79 3.44
CA VAL A 218 -22.38 -1.33 3.49
C VAL A 218 -20.89 -1.01 3.65
N PRO A 219 -20.43 0.16 3.16
CA PRO A 219 -19.06 0.63 3.40
C PRO A 219 -18.65 0.60 4.87
N LEU A 220 -17.37 0.28 5.11
CA LEU A 220 -16.73 0.29 6.43
C LEU A 220 -17.38 -0.67 7.47
N SER A 221 -18.22 -1.62 7.04
CA SER A 221 -18.85 -2.60 7.95
C SER A 221 -17.89 -3.72 8.37
N VAL A 222 -18.22 -4.42 9.48
CA VAL A 222 -17.53 -5.67 9.90
C VAL A 222 -17.47 -6.69 8.76
N GLU A 223 -18.56 -6.82 7.99
CA GLU A 223 -18.67 -7.72 6.86
C GLU A 223 -17.75 -7.29 5.70
N ALA A 224 -17.65 -6.01 5.38
CA ALA A 224 -16.72 -5.50 4.36
C ALA A 224 -15.25 -5.80 4.73
N TYR A 225 -14.89 -5.67 6.01
CA TYR A 225 -13.58 -6.10 6.51
C TYR A 225 -13.36 -7.61 6.37
N GLN A 226 -14.36 -8.42 6.74
CA GLN A 226 -14.30 -9.87 6.68
C GLN A 226 -14.17 -10.39 5.23
N GLU A 227 -14.95 -9.86 4.30
CA GLU A 227 -14.90 -10.22 2.87
C GLU A 227 -13.53 -9.86 2.27
N PHE A 228 -13.05 -8.65 2.53
CA PHE A 228 -11.73 -8.24 2.06
C PHE A 228 -10.60 -9.11 2.64
N TYR A 229 -10.70 -9.47 3.93
CA TYR A 229 -9.77 -10.38 4.58
C TYR A 229 -9.76 -11.77 3.94
N ASN A 230 -10.93 -12.32 3.61
CA ASN A 230 -11.05 -13.61 2.94
C ASN A 230 -10.36 -13.61 1.57
N ILE A 231 -10.54 -12.53 0.80
CA ILE A 231 -9.85 -12.35 -0.49
C ILE A 231 -8.33 -12.30 -0.29
N LEU A 232 -7.84 -11.52 0.68
CA LEU A 232 -6.40 -11.44 0.96
C LEU A 232 -5.81 -12.80 1.33
N LYS A 233 -6.51 -13.62 2.11
CA LYS A 233 -6.07 -14.97 2.47
C LYS A 233 -5.89 -15.90 1.27
N GLU A 234 -6.69 -15.74 0.22
CA GLU A 234 -6.50 -16.52 -1.00
C GLU A 234 -5.25 -16.09 -1.79
N LEU A 235 -4.88 -14.82 -1.66
CA LEU A 235 -3.81 -14.18 -2.45
C LEU A 235 -2.45 -14.20 -1.76
N ILE A 236 -2.40 -14.44 -0.45
CA ILE A 236 -1.17 -14.47 0.35
C ILE A 236 -0.95 -15.89 0.85
N ASP A 237 0.18 -16.47 0.47
CA ASP A 237 0.59 -17.78 0.95
C ASP A 237 1.45 -17.63 2.21
N LEU A 238 0.88 -18.03 3.34
CA LEU A 238 1.56 -18.05 4.64
C LEU A 238 1.90 -19.47 5.10
N SER A 239 1.70 -20.49 4.26
CA SER A 239 1.85 -21.90 4.66
C SER A 239 3.26 -22.28 5.12
N HIS A 240 4.28 -21.54 4.69
CA HIS A 240 5.67 -21.74 5.11
C HIS A 240 6.05 -20.98 6.38
N LEU A 241 5.16 -20.15 6.92
CA LEU A 241 5.39 -19.30 8.10
C LEU A 241 4.48 -19.65 9.29
N LEU A 242 3.47 -20.52 9.07
CA LEU A 242 2.53 -21.03 10.08
C LEU A 242 2.92 -22.45 10.49
#